data_AF-A0A1Z8AEW9-F1
#
_entry.id   AF-A0A1Z8AEW9-F1
#
_cell.length_a   1.000
_cell.length_b   1.000
_cell.length_c   1.000
_cell.angle_alpha   90.00
_cell.angle_beta   90.00
_cell.angle_gamma   90.00
#
_symmetry.space_group_name_H-M   'P 1'
#
loop_
_entity.id
_entity.type
_entity.pdbx_description
1 polymer ?
#
loop_
_entity_poly.entity_id
_entity_poly.type
_entity_poly.pdbx_seq_one_letter_code
_entity_poly.pdbx_strand_id
1 'polypeptide(L)'
;MKTPKSSDPNKPLLSDIQNDEYWTSKVGFYMLWLEYLVISPSYELARRYNAGKLTADDEAKLPADFDQVLAVYEDFGDIQRELFLPWWREKGRSLCAFKGAKPRVSKLAELKYSNERLPNPSPRINNYIEDKWIEQGGQNTILVAIPVGIPKSQVAKQVGAILGKYSKRVKTLEHPEPKYSLAGKRHNSNILMRYINVVVTRAARPNAALWRIGAATKISATYSHRFKYNSKIVGNDLLYSRNSLSILTSRAFQRGLSISENAARGIFPSHAACEHAVEPDLSELSERFRSRRQWKKDNKVDGVQK
;
A
#
# COMPACT_ATOMS: atom_id res chain seq x y z
N MET A 1 10.01 -9.49 -38.02
CA MET A 1 10.03 -9.84 -36.58
C MET A 1 9.80 -8.56 -35.78
N LYS A 2 8.69 -8.44 -35.05
CA LYS A 2 8.49 -7.34 -34.11
C LYS A 2 9.26 -7.68 -32.84
N THR A 3 10.26 -6.88 -32.50
CA THR A 3 10.89 -6.90 -31.19
C THR A 3 9.83 -6.65 -30.12
N PRO A 4 9.77 -7.45 -29.04
CA PRO A 4 8.82 -7.19 -27.97
C PRO A 4 9.14 -5.82 -27.36
N LYS A 5 8.11 -4.99 -27.19
CA LYS A 5 8.24 -3.71 -26.49
C LYS A 5 8.89 -3.98 -25.13
N SER A 6 10.05 -3.37 -24.90
CA SER A 6 10.72 -3.28 -23.61
C SER A 6 9.70 -2.99 -22.52
N SER A 7 9.41 -3.97 -21.66
CA SER A 7 8.59 -3.78 -20.48
C SER A 7 9.33 -2.86 -19.52
N ASP A 8 8.73 -1.74 -19.14
CA ASP A 8 9.26 -0.85 -18.11
C ASP A 8 9.57 -1.68 -16.83
N PRO A 9 10.84 -1.81 -16.41
CA PRO A 9 11.22 -2.61 -15.24
C PRO A 9 10.61 -2.07 -13.94
N ASN A 10 10.08 -0.85 -13.96
CA ASN A 10 9.40 -0.21 -12.83
C ASN A 10 7.88 -0.37 -12.82
N LYS A 11 7.31 -1.09 -13.79
CA LYS A 11 5.87 -1.39 -13.80
C LYS A 11 5.64 -2.71 -13.04
N PRO A 12 4.77 -2.73 -12.01
CA PRO A 12 4.46 -3.97 -11.30
C PRO A 12 3.92 -5.01 -12.28
N LEU A 13 4.53 -6.18 -12.26
CA LEU A 13 4.10 -7.36 -13.00
C LEU A 13 2.99 -8.09 -12.21
N LEU A 14 2.26 -8.98 -12.88
CA LEU A 14 1.27 -9.81 -12.18
C LEU A 14 1.93 -10.65 -11.08
N SER A 15 3.15 -11.13 -11.31
CA SER A 15 3.97 -11.87 -10.34
C SER A 15 4.36 -11.06 -9.11
N ASP A 16 4.36 -9.72 -9.19
CA ASP A 16 4.58 -8.86 -8.03
C ASP A 16 3.32 -8.77 -7.15
N ILE A 17 2.15 -9.02 -7.73
CA ILE A 17 0.86 -8.95 -7.04
C ILE A 17 0.46 -10.31 -6.48
N GLN A 18 0.72 -11.37 -7.25
CA GLN A 18 0.38 -12.74 -6.90
C GLN A 18 1.32 -13.73 -7.59
N ASN A 19 1.84 -14.67 -6.82
CA ASN A 19 2.42 -15.93 -7.29
C ASN A 19 1.85 -17.10 -6.46
N ASP A 20 2.47 -18.26 -6.55
CA ASP A 20 2.03 -19.46 -5.84
C ASP A 20 2.38 -19.42 -4.33
N GLU A 21 3.28 -18.52 -3.93
CA GLU A 21 3.74 -18.38 -2.53
C GLU A 21 3.08 -17.23 -1.76
N TYR A 22 2.73 -16.15 -2.46
CA TYR A 22 2.24 -14.91 -1.88
C TYR A 22 1.22 -14.23 -2.78
N TRP A 23 0.23 -13.57 -2.17
CA TRP A 23 -0.66 -12.69 -2.89
C TRP A 23 -1.11 -11.48 -2.08
N THR A 24 -1.35 -10.37 -2.77
CA THR A 24 -2.04 -9.20 -2.21
C THR A 24 -2.83 -8.48 -3.29
N SER A 25 -3.91 -7.82 -2.90
CA SER A 25 -4.68 -6.94 -3.82
C SER A 25 -4.29 -5.46 -3.69
N LYS A 26 -3.32 -5.15 -2.83
CA LYS A 26 -3.06 -3.79 -2.32
C LYS A 26 -1.59 -3.36 -2.43
N VAL A 27 -0.81 -3.91 -3.37
CA VAL A 27 0.62 -3.56 -3.60
C VAL A 27 0.86 -2.05 -3.60
N GLY A 28 0.02 -1.28 -4.30
CA GLY A 28 0.17 0.18 -4.37
C GLY A 28 0.05 0.90 -3.02
N PHE A 29 -0.64 0.33 -2.03
CA PHE A 29 -0.68 0.89 -0.68
C PHE A 29 0.59 0.61 0.10
N TYR A 30 1.25 -0.54 -0.09
CA TYR A 30 2.55 -0.80 0.51
C TYR A 30 3.65 0.08 -0.09
N MET A 31 3.55 0.45 -1.37
CA MET A 31 4.38 1.51 -1.94
C MET A 31 4.16 2.85 -1.22
N LEU A 32 2.90 3.21 -0.94
CA LEU A 32 2.61 4.42 -0.17
C LEU A 32 3.15 4.31 1.27
N TRP A 33 3.08 3.15 1.90
CA TRP A 33 3.64 2.91 3.22
C TRP A 33 5.13 3.29 3.24
N LEU A 34 5.93 2.81 2.28
CA LEU A 34 7.33 3.22 2.16
C LEU A 34 7.49 4.74 2.05
N GLU A 35 6.69 5.40 1.22
CA GLU A 35 6.77 6.87 1.08
C GLU A 35 6.36 7.61 2.36
N TYR A 36 5.52 7.02 3.22
CA TYR A 36 5.23 7.54 4.55
C TYR A 36 6.35 7.27 5.56
N LEU A 37 7.05 6.13 5.49
CA LEU A 37 8.26 5.90 6.28
C LEU A 37 9.34 6.93 5.94
N VAL A 38 9.45 7.35 4.66
CA VAL A 38 10.37 8.43 4.25
C VAL A 38 10.07 9.74 4.99
N ILE A 39 8.80 9.99 5.32
CA ILE A 39 8.34 11.21 6.00
C ILE A 39 8.62 11.14 7.51
N SER A 40 8.48 9.98 8.12
CA SER A 40 8.54 9.79 9.58
C SER A 40 9.89 10.24 10.17
N PRO A 41 9.89 11.17 11.14
CA PRO A 41 11.11 11.48 11.90
C PRO A 41 11.58 10.33 12.79
N SER A 42 10.67 9.60 13.45
CA SER A 42 11.07 8.47 14.30
C SER A 42 11.71 7.33 13.50
N TYR A 43 11.23 7.07 12.29
CA TYR A 43 11.85 6.09 11.40
C TYR A 43 13.24 6.53 10.90
N GLU A 44 13.46 7.83 10.70
CA GLU A 44 14.79 8.37 10.41
C GLU A 44 15.73 8.22 11.61
N LEU A 45 15.25 8.41 12.84
CA LEU A 45 16.03 8.14 14.05
C LEU A 45 16.44 6.67 14.12
N ALA A 46 15.54 5.72 13.79
CA ALA A 46 15.88 4.30 13.72
C ALA A 46 16.97 4.00 12.66
N ARG A 47 16.90 4.67 11.50
CA ARG A 47 17.96 4.59 10.48
C ARG A 47 19.31 5.07 10.99
N ARG A 48 19.35 6.20 11.69
CA ARG A 48 20.59 6.76 12.25
C ARG A 48 21.13 5.92 13.40
N TYR A 49 20.25 5.43 14.26
CA TYR A 49 20.58 4.47 15.33
C TYR A 49 21.28 3.24 14.76
N ASN A 50 20.66 2.59 13.77
CA ASN A 50 21.22 1.40 13.14
C ASN A 50 22.55 1.69 12.39
N ALA A 51 22.74 2.91 11.90
CA ALA A 51 23.98 3.34 11.27
C ALA A 51 25.08 3.76 12.27
N GLY A 52 24.81 3.79 13.58
CA GLY A 52 25.73 4.31 14.60
C GLY A 52 25.98 5.82 14.48
N LYS A 53 24.99 6.58 13.98
CA LYS A 53 25.09 8.01 13.64
C LYS A 53 24.10 8.89 14.41
N LEU A 54 23.61 8.45 15.57
CA LEU A 54 22.82 9.33 16.42
C LEU A 54 23.69 10.47 16.95
N THR A 55 23.13 11.67 16.92
CA THR A 55 23.66 12.83 17.62
C THR A 55 23.05 12.92 19.01
N ALA A 56 23.63 13.72 19.91
CA ALA A 56 23.04 13.99 21.22
C ALA A 56 21.62 14.58 21.12
N ASP A 57 21.38 15.42 20.11
CA ASP A 57 20.05 15.98 19.82
C ASP A 57 19.06 14.90 19.33
N ASP A 58 19.55 13.86 18.66
CA ASP A 58 18.71 12.75 18.22
C ASP A 58 18.34 11.85 19.40
N GLU A 59 19.29 11.57 20.30
CA GLU A 59 19.04 10.80 21.53
C GLU A 59 17.96 11.46 22.40
N ALA A 60 18.00 12.79 22.53
CA ALA A 60 16.98 13.55 23.25
C ALA A 60 15.58 13.52 22.60
N LYS A 61 15.49 13.16 21.31
CA LYS A 61 14.23 13.08 20.55
C LYS A 61 13.70 11.65 20.42
N LEU A 62 14.41 10.65 20.94
CA LEU A 62 13.96 9.26 20.86
C LEU A 62 12.60 9.13 21.56
N PRO A 63 11.58 8.60 20.86
CA PRO A 63 10.27 8.39 21.46
C PRO A 63 10.33 7.28 22.52
N ALA A 64 9.44 7.30 23.50
CA ALA A 64 9.41 6.29 24.56
C ALA A 64 9.17 4.86 24.04
N ASP A 65 8.52 4.73 22.88
CA ASP A 65 8.26 3.45 22.19
C ASP A 65 9.24 3.21 21.02
N PHE A 66 10.46 3.74 21.10
CA PHE A 66 11.44 3.65 20.02
C PHE A 66 11.73 2.21 19.58
N ASP A 67 11.70 1.23 20.49
CA ASP A 67 11.87 -0.19 20.16
C ASP A 67 10.83 -0.69 19.14
N GLN A 68 9.59 -0.18 19.20
CA GLN A 68 8.56 -0.52 18.22
C GLN A 68 8.91 0.02 16.84
N VAL A 69 9.48 1.24 16.79
CA VAL A 69 9.94 1.85 15.54
C VAL A 69 11.16 1.11 14.98
N LEU A 70 12.08 0.71 15.86
CA LEU A 70 13.27 -0.05 15.49
C LEU A 70 12.89 -1.41 14.90
N ALA A 71 11.93 -2.13 15.48
CA ALA A 71 11.44 -3.40 14.93
C ALA A 71 10.90 -3.26 13.49
N VAL A 72 10.16 -2.17 13.20
CA VAL A 72 9.71 -1.88 11.83
C VAL A 72 10.88 -1.53 10.92
N TYR A 73 11.88 -0.82 11.42
CA TYR A 73 13.10 -0.52 10.68
C TYR A 73 13.90 -1.79 10.35
N GLU A 74 14.05 -2.72 11.30
CA GLU A 74 14.72 -4.01 11.09
C GLU A 74 14.06 -4.83 9.98
N ASP A 75 12.74 -4.83 9.91
CA ASP A 75 12.00 -5.52 8.85
C ASP A 75 12.09 -4.81 7.49
N PHE A 76 11.90 -3.48 7.47
CA PHE A 76 11.77 -2.72 6.22
C PHE A 76 13.12 -2.26 5.64
N GLY A 77 14.12 -2.02 6.48
CA GLY A 77 15.47 -1.56 6.12
C GLY A 77 15.58 -0.07 5.75
N ASP A 78 16.69 0.33 5.11
CA ASP A 78 16.89 1.72 4.68
C ASP A 78 16.09 2.07 3.41
N ILE A 79 14.81 2.41 3.62
CA ILE A 79 13.88 2.84 2.58
C ILE A 79 14.25 4.18 1.89
N GLN A 80 15.25 4.93 2.40
CA GLN A 80 15.75 6.14 1.74
C GLN A 80 16.57 5.82 0.48
N ARG A 81 17.20 4.64 0.46
CA ARG A 81 18.09 4.17 -0.61
C ARG A 81 17.57 2.88 -1.24
N GLU A 82 16.25 2.78 -1.33
CA GLU A 82 15.57 1.62 -1.93
C GLU A 82 14.58 2.01 -3.02
N LEU A 83 14.46 1.10 -4.01
CA LEU A 83 13.41 1.13 -5.01
C LEU A 83 12.30 0.17 -4.59
N PHE A 84 11.04 0.59 -4.74
CA PHE A 84 9.90 -0.18 -4.21
C PHE A 84 9.80 -1.60 -4.78
N LEU A 85 9.93 -1.80 -6.10
CA LEU A 85 9.76 -3.14 -6.68
C LEU A 85 10.88 -4.12 -6.31
N PRO A 86 12.18 -3.74 -6.36
CA PRO A 86 13.25 -4.57 -5.80
C PRO A 86 12.98 -4.94 -4.33
N TRP A 87 12.74 -3.95 -3.48
CA TRP A 87 12.43 -4.16 -2.06
C TRP A 87 11.21 -5.08 -1.86
N TRP A 88 10.15 -4.87 -2.64
CA TRP A 88 8.93 -5.67 -2.56
C TRP A 88 9.19 -7.13 -2.90
N ARG A 89 9.99 -7.38 -3.95
CA ARG A 89 10.33 -8.72 -4.40
C ARG A 89 11.20 -9.45 -3.38
N GLU A 90 12.17 -8.77 -2.80
CA GLU A 90 13.15 -9.36 -1.87
C GLU A 90 12.55 -9.59 -0.48
N LYS A 91 11.88 -8.58 0.09
CA LYS A 91 11.44 -8.58 1.51
C LYS A 91 9.96 -8.33 1.66
N GLY A 92 9.44 -7.30 0.97
CA GLY A 92 8.10 -6.76 1.21
C GLY A 92 6.97 -7.79 1.08
N ARG A 93 7.05 -8.75 0.14
CA ARG A 93 6.05 -9.82 0.00
C ARG A 93 5.93 -10.69 1.24
N SER A 94 7.05 -11.12 1.83
CA SER A 94 7.04 -11.97 3.03
C SER A 94 6.44 -11.28 4.25
N LEU A 95 6.57 -9.95 4.31
CA LEU A 95 6.10 -9.11 5.41
C LEU A 95 4.62 -8.71 5.27
N CYS A 96 4.19 -8.42 4.04
CA CYS A 96 2.95 -7.69 3.77
C CYS A 96 1.91 -8.50 2.98
N ALA A 97 2.28 -9.57 2.28
CA ALA A 97 1.36 -10.36 1.47
C ALA A 97 0.86 -11.59 2.23
N PHE A 98 -0.35 -12.05 1.89
CA PHE A 98 -0.86 -13.31 2.42
C PHE A 98 -0.03 -14.45 1.87
N LYS A 99 0.38 -15.39 2.74
CA LYS A 99 1.09 -16.60 2.34
C LYS A 99 0.13 -17.60 1.67
N GLY A 100 0.63 -18.28 0.66
CA GLY A 100 -0.08 -19.25 -0.18
C GLY A 100 -0.64 -18.64 -1.45
N ALA A 101 -1.30 -19.46 -2.26
CA ALA A 101 -1.97 -19.04 -3.47
C ALA A 101 -3.31 -18.38 -3.15
N LYS A 102 -3.67 -17.34 -3.90
CA LYS A 102 -4.99 -16.69 -3.74
C LYS A 102 -6.13 -17.67 -4.06
N PRO A 103 -7.13 -17.82 -3.17
CA PRO A 103 -8.28 -18.66 -3.45
C PRO A 103 -9.00 -18.24 -4.74
N ARG A 104 -9.30 -19.21 -5.60
CA ARG A 104 -9.95 -18.98 -6.89
C ARG A 104 -10.89 -20.11 -7.28
N VAL A 105 -11.96 -19.74 -7.99
CA VAL A 105 -12.87 -20.73 -8.60
C VAL A 105 -12.08 -21.58 -9.58
N SER A 106 -12.12 -22.89 -9.40
CA SER A 106 -11.39 -23.86 -10.20
C SER A 106 -12.35 -24.86 -10.85
N LYS A 107 -12.17 -25.13 -12.14
CA LYS A 107 -12.85 -26.24 -12.82
C LYS A 107 -12.14 -27.54 -12.41
N LEU A 108 -12.85 -28.44 -11.74
CA LEU A 108 -12.29 -29.73 -11.29
C LEU A 108 -12.45 -30.80 -12.37
N ALA A 109 -13.66 -30.97 -12.89
CA ALA A 109 -13.96 -31.97 -13.90
C ALA A 109 -14.99 -31.46 -14.91
N GLU A 110 -15.04 -32.15 -16.05
CA GLU A 110 -16.11 -32.01 -17.04
C GLU A 110 -16.73 -33.38 -17.19
N LEU A 111 -18.04 -33.47 -16.92
CA LEU A 111 -18.79 -34.70 -17.03
C LEU A 111 -19.53 -34.66 -18.35
N LYS A 112 -19.14 -35.52 -19.28
CA LYS A 112 -19.84 -35.69 -20.55
C LYS A 112 -20.79 -36.87 -20.44
N TYR A 113 -22.01 -36.70 -20.90
CA TYR A 113 -22.93 -37.80 -21.05
C TYR A 113 -22.37 -38.79 -22.09
N SER A 114 -22.31 -40.06 -21.73
CA SER A 114 -21.92 -41.16 -22.61
C SER A 114 -22.68 -42.40 -22.20
N ASN A 115 -23.17 -43.15 -23.19
CA ASN A 115 -23.86 -44.42 -22.96
C ASN A 115 -22.89 -45.58 -22.67
N GLU A 116 -21.60 -45.41 -22.95
CA GLU A 116 -20.60 -46.48 -22.87
C GLU A 116 -19.84 -46.50 -21.54
N ARG A 117 -19.67 -45.33 -20.90
CA ARG A 117 -18.89 -45.22 -19.67
C ARG A 117 -19.34 -44.05 -18.80
N LEU A 118 -19.57 -44.33 -17.51
CA LEU A 118 -19.81 -43.29 -16.52
C LEU A 118 -18.54 -42.46 -16.28
N PRO A 119 -18.64 -41.12 -16.25
CA PRO A 119 -17.50 -40.25 -15.94
C PRO A 119 -16.95 -40.51 -14.52
N ASN A 120 -15.61 -40.56 -14.38
CA ASN A 120 -14.94 -40.65 -13.08
C ASN A 120 -14.12 -39.39 -12.80
N PRO A 121 -14.62 -38.44 -11.98
CA PRO A 121 -13.89 -37.21 -11.65
C PRO A 121 -12.87 -37.38 -10.52
N SER A 122 -12.84 -38.52 -9.81
CA SER A 122 -12.10 -38.70 -8.56
C SER A 122 -10.62 -38.33 -8.64
N PRO A 123 -9.83 -38.74 -9.66
CA PRO A 123 -8.43 -38.37 -9.75
C PRO A 123 -8.20 -36.86 -9.82
N ARG A 124 -9.08 -36.12 -10.51
CA ARG A 124 -8.97 -34.67 -10.62
C ARG A 124 -9.36 -33.96 -9.33
N ILE A 125 -10.30 -34.54 -8.58
CA ILE A 125 -10.70 -34.03 -7.27
C ILE A 125 -9.54 -34.22 -6.28
N ASN A 126 -8.93 -35.41 -6.25
CA ASN A 126 -7.80 -35.70 -5.37
C ASN A 126 -6.61 -34.77 -5.66
N ASN A 127 -6.20 -34.64 -6.93
CA ASN A 127 -5.12 -33.72 -7.29
C ASN A 127 -5.42 -32.26 -6.91
N TYR A 128 -6.69 -31.83 -6.96
CA TYR A 128 -7.05 -30.49 -6.48
C TYR A 128 -6.88 -30.37 -4.97
N ILE A 129 -7.29 -31.37 -4.20
CA ILE A 129 -7.20 -31.39 -2.74
C ILE A 129 -5.74 -31.42 -2.30
N GLU A 130 -4.93 -32.29 -2.90
CA GLU A 130 -3.52 -32.53 -2.52
C GLU A 130 -2.59 -31.39 -2.94
N ASP A 131 -2.88 -30.69 -4.04
CA ASP A 131 -2.05 -29.59 -4.51
C ASP A 131 -2.72 -28.23 -4.23
N LYS A 132 -3.67 -27.85 -5.10
CA LYS A 132 -4.18 -26.48 -5.20
C LYS A 132 -4.94 -26.01 -3.98
N TRP A 133 -5.66 -26.90 -3.30
CA TRP A 133 -6.46 -26.56 -2.14
C TRP A 133 -5.58 -26.30 -0.92
N ILE A 134 -4.55 -27.14 -0.72
CA ILE A 134 -3.53 -26.95 0.32
C ILE A 134 -2.74 -25.67 0.07
N GLU A 135 -2.30 -25.42 -1.17
CA GLU A 135 -1.63 -24.16 -1.54
C GLU A 135 -2.47 -22.92 -1.26
N GLN A 136 -3.80 -23.03 -1.36
CA GLN A 136 -4.74 -21.93 -1.05
C GLN A 136 -5.07 -21.82 0.44
N GLY A 137 -4.40 -22.58 1.30
CA GLY A 137 -4.61 -22.58 2.75
C GLY A 137 -5.83 -23.38 3.22
N GLY A 138 -6.27 -24.38 2.45
CA GLY A 138 -7.31 -25.31 2.90
C GLY A 138 -8.69 -24.67 3.09
N GLN A 139 -9.05 -23.67 2.27
CA GLN A 139 -10.29 -22.90 2.43
C GLN A 139 -11.54 -23.78 2.41
N ASN A 140 -12.54 -23.46 3.22
CA ASN A 140 -13.86 -24.08 3.13
C ASN A 140 -14.41 -23.99 1.69
N THR A 141 -14.48 -25.14 1.02
CA THR A 141 -14.80 -25.23 -0.41
C THR A 141 -15.98 -26.16 -0.63
N ILE A 142 -16.91 -25.77 -1.49
CA ILE A 142 -18.03 -26.61 -1.90
C ILE A 142 -17.80 -27.14 -3.30
N LEU A 143 -18.15 -28.40 -3.51
CA LEU A 143 -18.21 -29.00 -4.83
C LEU A 143 -19.61 -28.75 -5.41
N VAL A 144 -19.67 -28.16 -6.60
CA VAL A 144 -20.94 -27.87 -7.30
C VAL A 144 -20.88 -28.41 -8.72
N ALA A 145 -21.94 -29.13 -9.11
CA ALA A 145 -22.17 -29.54 -10.48
C ALA A 145 -22.91 -28.43 -11.23
N ILE A 146 -22.37 -27.98 -12.37
CA ILE A 146 -22.97 -26.94 -13.20
C ILE A 146 -23.28 -27.54 -14.58
N PRO A 147 -24.55 -27.77 -14.93
CA PRO A 147 -24.93 -28.25 -16.25
C PRO A 147 -24.54 -27.26 -17.35
N VAL A 148 -23.83 -27.75 -18.36
CA VAL A 148 -23.45 -26.97 -19.54
C VAL A 148 -24.71 -26.73 -20.37
N GLY A 149 -25.11 -25.47 -20.53
CA GLY A 149 -26.32 -25.08 -21.27
C GLY A 149 -27.27 -24.18 -20.47
N ILE A 150 -27.14 -24.13 -19.14
CA ILE A 150 -27.92 -23.19 -18.32
C ILE A 150 -27.37 -21.76 -18.50
N PRO A 151 -28.24 -20.73 -18.59
CA PRO A 151 -27.80 -19.34 -18.63
C PRO A 151 -26.92 -18.95 -17.43
N LYS A 152 -25.85 -18.18 -17.67
CA LYS A 152 -24.90 -17.74 -16.63
C LYS A 152 -25.58 -17.03 -15.45
N SER A 153 -26.62 -16.23 -15.72
CA SER A 153 -27.40 -15.54 -14.69
C SER A 153 -28.13 -16.51 -13.76
N GLN A 154 -28.69 -17.59 -14.31
CA GLN A 154 -29.36 -18.63 -13.54
C GLN A 154 -28.36 -19.45 -12.72
N VAL A 155 -27.20 -19.79 -13.28
CA VAL A 155 -26.10 -20.43 -12.53
C VAL A 155 -25.68 -19.55 -11.34
N ALA A 156 -25.44 -18.26 -11.56
CA ALA A 156 -25.06 -17.32 -10.51
C ALA A 156 -26.13 -17.22 -9.40
N LYS A 157 -27.42 -17.19 -9.77
CA LYS A 157 -28.54 -17.19 -8.82
C LYS A 157 -28.56 -18.48 -7.98
N GLN A 158 -28.40 -19.64 -8.60
CA GLN A 158 -28.41 -20.94 -7.92
C GLN A 158 -27.19 -21.11 -7.00
N VAL A 159 -25.98 -20.80 -7.48
CA VAL A 159 -24.76 -20.83 -6.66
C VAL A 159 -24.87 -19.83 -5.51
N GLY A 160 -25.40 -18.63 -5.74
CA GLY A 160 -25.66 -17.63 -4.70
C GLY A 160 -26.61 -18.15 -3.62
N ALA A 161 -27.68 -18.85 -4.00
CA ALA A 161 -28.61 -19.45 -3.05
C ALA A 161 -27.97 -20.58 -2.22
N ILE A 162 -27.13 -21.41 -2.83
CA ILE A 162 -26.35 -22.45 -2.13
C ILE A 162 -25.40 -21.80 -1.12
N LEU A 163 -24.61 -20.81 -1.55
CA LEU A 163 -23.70 -20.07 -0.70
C LEU A 163 -24.46 -19.34 0.42
N GLY A 164 -25.68 -18.86 0.16
CA GLY A 164 -26.57 -18.21 1.13
C GLY A 164 -26.80 -19.03 2.41
N LYS A 165 -26.78 -20.36 2.32
CA LYS A 165 -27.04 -21.28 3.45
C LYS A 165 -25.90 -21.33 4.48
N TYR A 166 -24.68 -20.98 4.10
CA TYR A 166 -23.53 -21.06 4.99
C TYR A 166 -23.42 -19.82 5.90
N SER A 167 -23.01 -20.04 7.15
CA SER A 167 -22.79 -18.97 8.11
C SER A 167 -21.60 -18.07 7.71
N LYS A 168 -21.53 -16.87 8.29
CA LYS A 168 -20.44 -15.92 8.02
C LYS A 168 -19.06 -16.49 8.41
N ARG A 169 -18.98 -17.30 9.46
CA ARG A 169 -17.73 -17.95 9.91
C ARG A 169 -17.17 -18.85 8.80
N VAL A 170 -17.99 -19.72 8.23
CA VAL A 170 -17.58 -20.65 7.15
C VAL A 170 -17.18 -19.90 5.86
N LYS A 171 -17.79 -18.75 5.60
CA LYS A 171 -17.49 -17.88 4.45
C LYS A 171 -16.22 -17.04 4.61
N THR A 172 -15.63 -16.99 5.79
CA THR A 172 -14.43 -16.19 6.04
C THR A 172 -13.23 -16.99 5.57
N LEU A 173 -12.37 -16.36 4.76
CA LEU A 173 -11.14 -17.00 4.30
C LEU A 173 -10.15 -17.09 5.46
N GLU A 174 -9.54 -18.26 5.63
CA GLU A 174 -8.51 -18.50 6.64
C GLU A 174 -7.15 -18.31 5.99
N HIS A 175 -6.50 -17.18 6.27
CA HIS A 175 -5.12 -16.95 5.86
C HIS A 175 -4.30 -16.56 7.08
N PRO A 176 -3.05 -17.02 7.20
CA PRO A 176 -2.13 -16.41 8.15
C PRO A 176 -2.05 -14.92 7.81
N GLU A 177 -2.40 -14.08 8.79
CA GLU A 177 -2.33 -12.63 8.59
C GLU A 177 -0.88 -12.23 8.31
N PRO A 178 -0.63 -11.38 7.31
CA PRO A 178 0.71 -10.86 7.09
C PRO A 178 1.14 -10.08 8.32
N LYS A 179 2.45 -10.09 8.64
CA LYS A 179 3.04 -9.33 9.75
C LYS A 179 2.59 -7.87 9.70
N TYR A 180 2.51 -7.30 8.49
CA TYR A 180 2.03 -5.94 8.25
C TYR A 180 0.78 -5.92 7.36
N SER A 181 -0.37 -5.93 8.02
CA SER A 181 -1.68 -5.72 7.39
C SER A 181 -2.04 -4.23 7.28
N LEU A 182 -2.80 -3.87 6.24
CA LEU A 182 -3.31 -2.50 6.13
C LEU A 182 -4.40 -2.24 7.17
N ALA A 183 -4.24 -1.17 7.95
CA ALA A 183 -5.22 -0.73 8.94
C ALA A 183 -6.53 -0.28 8.28
N GLY A 184 -7.67 -0.69 8.85
CA GLY A 184 -9.00 -0.31 8.39
C GLY A 184 -9.45 -0.99 7.09
N LYS A 185 -10.73 -0.80 6.73
CA LYS A 185 -11.38 -1.51 5.61
C LYS A 185 -11.44 -0.73 4.30
N ARG A 186 -11.30 0.60 4.36
CA ARG A 186 -11.45 1.51 3.21
C ARG A 186 -10.22 2.40 3.11
N HIS A 187 -9.50 2.27 2.00
CA HIS A 187 -8.28 3.03 1.74
C HIS A 187 -8.47 3.91 0.50
N ASN A 188 -7.99 5.14 0.54
CA ASN A 188 -8.07 6.08 -0.58
C ASN A 188 -6.66 6.57 -0.94
N SER A 189 -6.07 5.95 -1.97
CA SER A 189 -4.71 6.27 -2.44
C SER A 189 -4.57 7.72 -2.90
N ASN A 190 -5.60 8.30 -3.52
CA ASN A 190 -5.57 9.69 -3.97
C ASN A 190 -5.45 10.66 -2.80
N ILE A 191 -6.15 10.41 -1.69
CA ILE A 191 -6.04 11.22 -0.47
C ILE A 191 -4.65 11.07 0.16
N LEU A 192 -4.14 9.85 0.27
CA LEU A 192 -2.81 9.58 0.81
C LEU A 192 -1.71 10.30 0.01
N MET A 193 -1.78 10.25 -1.32
CA MET A 193 -0.84 10.98 -2.20
C MET A 193 -0.94 12.50 -2.01
N ARG A 194 -2.15 13.04 -1.83
CA ARG A 194 -2.34 14.47 -1.58
C ARG A 194 -1.68 14.90 -0.26
N TYR A 195 -1.76 14.10 0.79
CA TYR A 195 -1.12 14.39 2.07
C TYR A 195 0.41 14.36 1.96
N ILE A 196 0.98 13.36 1.28
CA ILE A 196 2.42 13.33 0.97
C ILE A 196 2.84 14.62 0.24
N ASN A 197 2.11 15.01 -0.81
CA ASN A 197 2.42 16.21 -1.59
C ASN A 197 2.39 17.48 -0.72
N VAL A 198 1.44 17.59 0.21
CA VAL A 198 1.38 18.71 1.17
C VAL A 198 2.58 18.72 2.09
N VAL A 199 2.97 17.57 2.68
CA VAL A 199 4.14 17.47 3.55
C VAL A 199 5.43 17.83 2.82
N VAL A 200 5.67 17.23 1.65
CA VAL A 200 6.86 17.51 0.82
C VAL A 200 6.93 18.98 0.42
N THR A 201 5.81 19.57 0.00
CA THR A 201 5.76 20.99 -0.40
C THR A 201 5.95 21.92 0.80
N ARG A 202 5.41 21.57 1.98
CA ARG A 202 5.61 22.32 3.22
C ARG A 202 7.08 22.27 3.66
N ALA A 203 7.72 21.11 3.59
CA ALA A 203 9.15 20.96 3.89
C ALA A 203 10.02 21.79 2.92
N ALA A 204 9.71 21.79 1.63
CA ALA A 204 10.44 22.59 0.64
C ALA A 204 10.20 24.11 0.76
N ARG A 205 9.15 24.55 1.45
CA ARG A 205 8.76 25.96 1.59
C ARG A 205 8.21 26.22 3.00
N PRO A 206 9.05 26.12 4.05
CA PRO A 206 8.59 26.15 5.44
C PRO A 206 7.93 27.49 5.81
N ASN A 207 8.39 28.59 5.19
CA ASN A 207 7.88 29.94 5.46
C ASN A 207 6.70 30.35 4.55
N ALA A 208 6.30 29.51 3.59
CA ALA A 208 5.18 29.83 2.72
C ALA A 208 3.84 29.75 3.48
N ALA A 209 2.96 30.73 3.26
CA ALA A 209 1.61 30.69 3.80
C ALA A 209 0.86 29.41 3.38
N LEU A 210 0.08 28.82 4.28
CA LEU A 210 -0.58 27.53 4.05
C LEU A 210 -1.49 27.51 2.81
N TRP A 211 -2.24 28.59 2.54
CA TRP A 211 -3.05 28.65 1.31
C TRP A 211 -2.22 28.54 0.03
N ARG A 212 -0.97 29.03 0.00
CA ARG A 212 -0.07 28.89 -1.16
C ARG A 212 0.35 27.44 -1.36
N ILE A 213 0.60 26.71 -0.27
CA ILE A 213 0.90 25.28 -0.29
C ILE A 213 -0.33 24.49 -0.76
N GLY A 214 -1.52 24.81 -0.25
CA GLY A 214 -2.78 24.19 -0.68
C GLY A 214 -3.12 24.44 -2.16
N ALA A 215 -2.80 25.62 -2.67
CA ALA A 215 -2.95 25.95 -4.09
C ALA A 215 -1.94 25.16 -4.94
N ALA A 216 -0.66 25.14 -4.55
CA ALA A 216 0.40 24.43 -5.25
C ALA A 216 0.16 22.91 -5.34
N THR A 217 -0.40 22.32 -4.29
CA THR A 217 -0.65 20.87 -4.19
C THR A 217 -2.03 20.45 -4.68
N LYS A 218 -2.90 21.40 -5.05
CA LYS A 218 -4.27 21.15 -5.50
C LYS A 218 -5.09 20.29 -4.51
N ILE A 219 -4.92 20.54 -3.21
CA ILE A 219 -5.54 19.75 -2.14
C ILE A 219 -7.09 19.77 -2.19
N SER A 220 -7.68 20.87 -2.70
CA SER A 220 -9.13 21.05 -2.82
C SER A 220 -9.52 21.41 -4.25
N ALA A 221 -10.39 20.62 -4.86
CA ALA A 221 -10.96 20.95 -6.17
C ALA A 221 -11.76 22.27 -6.11
N THR A 222 -12.43 22.54 -4.99
CA THR A 222 -13.28 23.72 -4.80
C THR A 222 -12.48 25.01 -4.61
N TYR A 223 -11.38 24.96 -3.85
CA TYR A 223 -10.65 26.18 -3.45
C TYR A 223 -9.30 26.34 -4.15
N SER A 224 -8.57 25.26 -4.47
CA SER A 224 -7.19 25.38 -4.97
C SER A 224 -7.11 26.07 -6.35
N HIS A 225 -8.09 25.89 -7.23
CA HIS A 225 -8.07 26.51 -8.57
C HIS A 225 -8.26 28.03 -8.54
N ARG A 226 -8.79 28.58 -7.44
CA ARG A 226 -9.06 30.01 -7.28
C ARG A 226 -7.80 30.84 -6.99
N PHE A 227 -6.66 30.18 -6.75
CA PHE A 227 -5.42 30.83 -6.38
C PHE A 227 -4.28 30.40 -7.28
N LYS A 228 -3.46 31.37 -7.73
CA LYS A 228 -2.11 31.07 -8.21
C LYS A 228 -1.18 31.10 -6.99
N TYR A 229 -0.41 30.04 -6.78
CA TYR A 229 0.42 29.89 -5.58
C TYR A 229 1.52 30.97 -5.44
N ASN A 230 1.88 31.62 -6.55
CA ASN A 230 2.88 32.70 -6.64
C ASN A 230 2.26 34.10 -6.62
N SER A 231 0.94 34.25 -6.45
CA SER A 231 0.30 35.56 -6.38
C SER A 231 0.79 36.38 -5.17
N LYS A 232 1.12 37.66 -5.43
CA LYS A 232 1.54 38.64 -4.42
C LYS A 232 0.37 39.11 -3.56
N ILE A 233 -0.79 39.36 -4.16
CA ILE A 233 -1.98 39.91 -3.51
C ILE A 233 -3.16 38.96 -3.74
N VAL A 234 -4.00 38.80 -2.72
CA VAL A 234 -5.27 38.08 -2.78
C VAL A 234 -6.37 39.11 -2.54
N GLY A 235 -7.34 39.21 -3.45
CA GLY A 235 -8.49 40.11 -3.30
C GLY A 235 -9.32 39.79 -2.06
N ASN A 236 -9.97 40.81 -1.49
CA ASN A 236 -10.79 40.65 -0.28
C ASN A 236 -11.97 39.68 -0.47
N ASP A 237 -12.49 39.58 -1.69
CA ASP A 237 -13.54 38.63 -2.09
C ASP A 237 -13.12 37.16 -1.96
N LEU A 238 -11.81 36.88 -1.95
CA LEU A 238 -11.26 35.54 -1.84
C LEU A 238 -10.84 35.15 -0.42
N LEU A 239 -11.08 36.01 0.59
CA LEU A 239 -10.66 35.76 1.98
C LEU A 239 -11.21 34.45 2.54
N TYR A 240 -12.51 34.17 2.34
CA TYR A 240 -13.12 32.92 2.79
C TYR A 240 -12.47 31.69 2.14
N SER A 241 -12.23 31.76 0.83
CA SER A 241 -11.59 30.67 0.08
C SER A 241 -10.14 30.45 0.54
N ARG A 242 -9.43 31.54 0.88
CA ARG A 242 -8.06 31.51 1.38
C ARG A 242 -7.97 30.88 2.76
N ASN A 243 -8.88 31.25 3.66
CA ASN A 243 -8.95 30.68 5.02
C ASN A 243 -9.32 29.20 4.97
N SER A 244 -10.33 28.85 4.17
CA SER A 244 -10.73 27.46 3.95
C SER A 244 -9.58 26.61 3.41
N LEU A 245 -8.84 27.12 2.42
CA LEU A 245 -7.69 26.42 1.86
C LEU A 245 -6.55 26.28 2.86
N SER A 246 -6.31 27.29 3.71
CA SER A 246 -5.31 27.23 4.78
C SER A 246 -5.66 26.15 5.81
N ILE A 247 -6.93 26.07 6.25
CA ILE A 247 -7.41 25.06 7.19
C ILE A 247 -7.26 23.65 6.61
N LEU A 248 -7.70 23.44 5.36
CA LEU A 248 -7.57 22.14 4.68
C LEU A 248 -6.12 21.72 4.53
N THR A 249 -5.22 22.68 4.22
CA THR A 249 -3.79 22.40 4.10
C THR A 249 -3.17 22.06 5.44
N SER A 250 -3.50 22.79 6.51
CA SER A 250 -3.06 22.47 7.88
C SER A 250 -3.47 21.05 8.27
N ARG A 251 -4.75 20.72 8.06
CA ARG A 251 -5.28 19.37 8.35
C ARG A 251 -4.60 18.28 7.52
N ALA A 252 -4.36 18.53 6.23
CA ALA A 252 -3.67 17.59 5.35
C ALA A 252 -2.22 17.37 5.78
N PHE A 253 -1.52 18.43 6.20
CA PHE A 253 -0.17 18.36 6.73
C PHE A 253 -0.12 17.52 8.00
N GLN A 254 -0.95 17.85 8.99
CA GLN A 254 -1.04 17.12 10.26
C GLN A 254 -1.38 15.63 10.04
N ARG A 255 -2.37 15.33 9.19
CA ARG A 255 -2.68 13.94 8.84
C ARG A 255 -1.53 13.22 8.14
N GLY A 256 -0.78 13.92 7.29
CA GLY A 256 0.39 13.37 6.64
C GLY A 256 1.44 12.91 7.66
N LEU A 257 1.71 13.74 8.67
CA LEU A 257 2.63 13.44 9.76
C LEU A 257 2.12 12.32 10.68
N SER A 258 0.84 12.35 11.08
CA SER A 258 0.28 11.27 11.90
C SER A 258 0.32 9.93 11.17
N ILE A 259 0.08 9.91 9.85
CA ILE A 259 0.18 8.68 9.06
C ILE A 259 1.62 8.19 8.97
N SER A 260 2.60 9.07 8.82
CA SER A 260 4.00 8.64 8.81
C SER A 260 4.44 8.07 10.15
N GLU A 261 4.07 8.71 11.26
CA GLU A 261 4.46 8.23 12.60
C GLU A 261 3.75 6.94 13.01
N ASN A 262 2.50 6.76 12.61
CA ASN A 262 1.81 5.47 12.79
C ASN A 262 2.41 4.39 11.86
N ALA A 263 2.79 4.74 10.64
CA ALA A 263 3.43 3.82 9.70
C ALA A 263 4.76 3.28 10.25
N ALA A 264 5.54 4.15 10.91
CA ALA A 264 6.78 3.79 11.59
C ALA A 264 6.58 2.80 12.75
N ARG A 265 5.35 2.66 13.24
CA ARG A 265 4.95 1.72 14.31
C ARG A 265 4.21 0.48 13.79
N GLY A 266 4.22 0.28 12.47
CA GLY A 266 3.57 -0.87 11.85
C GLY A 266 2.07 -0.67 11.57
N ILE A 267 1.53 0.54 11.77
CA ILE A 267 0.09 0.81 11.62
C ILE A 267 -0.14 1.75 10.44
N PHE A 268 -0.53 1.19 9.28
CA PHE A 268 -0.75 1.98 8.08
C PHE A 268 -1.97 1.53 7.26
N PRO A 269 -2.77 2.45 6.69
CA PRO A 269 -2.77 3.90 6.96
C PRO A 269 -3.61 4.22 8.20
N SER A 270 -3.07 5.02 9.12
CA SER A 270 -3.80 5.54 10.27
C SER A 270 -3.41 6.98 10.57
N HIS A 271 -4.39 7.86 10.76
CA HIS A 271 -4.15 9.23 11.24
C HIS A 271 -4.63 9.40 12.68
N ALA A 272 -4.70 8.31 13.45
CA ALA A 272 -4.93 8.38 14.89
C ALA A 272 -3.82 9.22 15.54
N ALA A 273 -4.15 9.90 16.63
CA ALA A 273 -3.14 10.58 17.43
C ALA A 273 -2.13 9.54 17.92
N CYS A 274 -0.85 9.84 17.73
CA CYS A 274 0.25 9.02 18.18
C CYS A 274 0.92 9.78 19.32
N GLU A 275 0.85 9.23 20.53
CA GLU A 275 1.35 9.87 21.77
C GLU A 275 2.85 10.14 21.70
N HIS A 276 3.59 9.22 21.08
CA HIS A 276 5.04 9.27 20.96
C HIS A 276 5.50 9.78 19.58
N ALA A 277 4.65 10.51 18.86
CA ALA A 277 5.02 11.10 17.57
C ALA A 277 6.18 12.09 17.72
N VAL A 278 7.18 11.98 16.86
CA VAL A 278 8.30 12.92 16.83
C VAL A 278 7.97 14.06 15.87
N GLU A 279 8.13 15.30 16.33
CA GLU A 279 7.92 16.49 15.51
C GLU A 279 8.99 16.60 14.40
N PRO A 280 8.62 16.87 13.14
CA PRO A 280 9.56 16.92 12.04
C PRO A 280 10.33 18.24 11.99
N ASP A 281 11.64 18.16 11.78
CA ASP A 281 12.41 19.28 11.23
C ASP A 281 12.13 19.40 9.72
N LEU A 282 11.51 20.52 9.32
CA LEU A 282 11.13 20.75 7.92
C LEU A 282 12.34 20.96 6.99
N SER A 283 13.44 21.52 7.50
CA SER A 283 14.66 21.72 6.72
C SER A 283 15.30 20.38 6.43
N GLU A 284 15.51 19.58 7.47
CA GLU A 284 16.07 18.24 7.36
C GLU A 284 15.21 17.35 6.45
N LEU A 285 13.90 17.36 6.64
CA LEU A 285 12.95 16.61 5.82
C LEU A 285 13.05 17.03 4.34
N SER A 286 13.24 18.32 4.06
CA SER A 286 13.43 18.82 2.69
C SER A 286 14.72 18.30 2.06
N GLU A 287 15.82 18.33 2.80
CA GLU A 287 17.11 17.81 2.36
C GLU A 287 17.05 16.31 2.09
N ARG A 288 16.41 15.56 2.99
CA ARG A 288 16.17 14.12 2.83
C ARG A 288 15.40 13.82 1.55
N PHE A 289 14.33 14.55 1.26
CA PHE A 289 13.60 14.39 0.00
C PHE A 289 14.45 14.70 -1.24
N ARG A 290 15.25 15.78 -1.20
CA ARG A 290 16.14 16.12 -2.33
C ARG A 290 17.18 15.03 -2.56
N SER A 291 17.84 14.60 -1.48
CA SER A 291 18.87 13.56 -1.50
C SER A 291 18.32 12.22 -2.01
N ARG A 292 17.14 11.81 -1.55
CA ARG A 292 16.46 10.61 -2.02
C ARG A 292 16.04 10.72 -3.48
N ARG A 293 15.48 11.87 -3.90
CA ARG A 293 15.06 12.09 -5.29
C ARG A 293 16.25 12.03 -6.24
N GLN A 294 17.38 12.62 -5.86
CA GLN A 294 18.61 12.56 -6.64
C GLN A 294 19.09 11.11 -6.78
N TRP A 295 19.24 10.40 -5.65
CA TRP A 295 19.64 8.99 -5.66
C TRP A 295 18.70 8.11 -6.51
N LYS A 296 17.38 8.30 -6.39
CA LYS A 296 16.41 7.60 -7.24
C LYS A 296 16.55 7.93 -8.72
N LYS A 297 16.96 9.15 -9.08
CA LYS A 297 17.19 9.53 -10.48
C LYS A 297 18.40 8.78 -11.03
N ASP A 298 19.47 8.71 -10.23
CA ASP A 298 20.74 8.10 -10.63
C ASP A 298 20.59 6.56 -10.73
N ASN A 299 19.90 5.94 -9.77
CA ASN A 299 19.72 4.48 -9.71
C ASN A 299 18.50 3.97 -10.51
N LYS A 300 17.70 4.86 -11.11
CA LYS A 300 16.65 4.45 -12.06
C LYS A 300 17.20 4.09 -13.43
N VAL A 301 18.42 4.51 -13.74
CA VAL A 301 19.08 4.27 -15.03
C VAL A 301 19.71 2.87 -15.07
N ASP A 302 20.14 2.33 -13.93
CA ASP A 302 20.83 1.03 -13.82
C ASP A 302 19.88 -0.18 -13.74
N GLY A 303 18.56 0.03 -13.82
CA GLY A 303 17.58 -1.05 -14.08
C GLY A 303 17.59 -1.55 -15.53
N VAL A 304 18.48 -1.02 -16.35
CA VAL A 304 18.83 -1.50 -17.69
C VAL A 304 20.22 -2.12 -17.58
N GLN A 305 20.27 -3.45 -17.54
CA GLN A 305 21.47 -4.31 -17.56
C GLN A 305 22.26 -4.42 -16.25
N LYS A 306 22.13 -5.57 -15.58
CA LYS A 306 23.03 -6.71 -15.78
C LYS A 306 22.27 -8.02 -15.62
#